data_AF-A0A1I6PBS8-F1
#
_entry.id   AF-A0A1I6PBS8-F1
#
_cell.length_a   1.000
_cell.length_b   1.000
_cell.length_c   1.000
_cell.angle_alpha   90.00
_cell.angle_beta   90.00
_cell.angle_gamma   90.00
#
_symmetry.space_group_name_H-M   'P 1'
#
loop_
_entity.id
_entity.type
_entity.pdbx_description
1 polymer ?
#
loop_
_entity_poly.entity_id
_entity_poly.type
_entity_poly.pdbx_seq_one_letter_code
_entity_poly.pdbx_strand_id
1 'polypeptide(L)'
;MGDGYAVNAEQIRAHAAKVEQIQARFDAVKSASAHITQDDQAYGLLCGWISGILEGRHARQDELISYVAENLSLAAESLRAAADDYQAMDEDHAAQIKTSGGGMP
;
A
#
# COMPACT_ATOMS: atom_id res chain seq x y z
N MET A 1 -23.83 4.75 25.40
CA MET A 1 -22.85 5.72 24.86
C MET A 1 -21.63 4.91 24.48
N GLY A 2 -21.43 4.68 23.19
CA GLY A 2 -20.29 3.90 22.71
C GLY A 2 -19.01 4.67 23.00
N ASP A 3 -17.99 3.96 23.45
CA ASP A 3 -16.65 4.50 23.62
C ASP A 3 -16.13 4.89 22.24
N GLY A 4 -16.21 6.17 21.91
CA GLY A 4 -15.83 6.69 20.60
C GLY A 4 -14.31 6.83 20.53
N TYR A 5 -13.67 6.17 19.57
CA TYR A 5 -12.27 6.44 19.28
C TYR A 5 -12.15 7.82 18.62
N ALA A 6 -11.32 8.70 19.20
CA ALA A 6 -10.93 9.95 18.56
C ALA A 6 -9.94 9.62 17.42
N VAL A 7 -10.46 9.48 16.20
CA VAL A 7 -9.67 9.16 15.02
C VAL A 7 -9.34 10.44 14.26
N ASN A 8 -8.05 10.67 14.02
CA ASN A 8 -7.57 11.81 13.25
C ASN A 8 -7.42 11.41 11.77
N ALA A 9 -8.23 11.99 10.89
CA ALA A 9 -8.21 11.71 9.45
C ALA A 9 -6.82 11.98 8.82
N GLU A 10 -6.10 13.00 9.27
CA GLU A 10 -4.76 13.31 8.77
C GLU A 10 -3.73 12.25 9.19
N GLN A 11 -3.88 11.67 10.38
CA GLN A 11 -3.04 10.55 10.80
C GLN A 11 -3.27 9.32 9.92
N ILE A 12 -4.51 9.06 9.51
CA ILE A 12 -4.83 7.97 8.57
C ILE A 12 -4.20 8.25 7.20
N ARG A 13 -4.30 9.48 6.68
CA ARG A 13 -3.66 9.87 5.41
C ARG A 13 -2.15 9.72 5.45
N ALA A 14 -1.54 10.14 6.54
CA ALA A 14 -0.10 9.95 6.76
C ALA A 14 0.27 8.46 6.78
N HIS A 15 -0.57 7.60 7.37
CA HIS A 15 -0.35 6.15 7.35
C HIS A 15 -0.49 5.57 5.94
N ALA A 16 -1.53 5.96 5.19
CA ALA A 16 -1.71 5.54 3.79
C ALA A 16 -0.46 5.87 2.95
N ALA A 17 0.08 7.09 3.10
CA ALA A 17 1.31 7.50 2.42
C ALA A 17 2.54 6.65 2.81
N LYS A 18 2.60 6.14 4.04
CA LYS A 18 3.65 5.21 4.47
C LYS A 18 3.48 3.81 3.87
N VAL A 19 2.25 3.33 3.74
CA VAL A 19 1.96 2.06 3.05
C VAL A 19 2.39 2.15 1.58
N GLU A 20 2.12 3.26 0.90
CA GLU A 20 2.57 3.49 -0.48
C GLU A 20 4.09 3.56 -0.61
N GLN A 21 4.77 4.19 0.35
CA GLN A 21 6.24 4.17 0.38
C GLN A 21 6.80 2.75 0.51
N ILE A 22 6.09 1.85 1.19
CA ILE A 22 6.46 0.43 1.26
C ILE A 22 6.18 -0.24 -0.09
N GLN A 23 5.00 -0.03 -0.68
CA GLN A 23 4.64 -0.55 -2.00
C GLN A 23 5.67 -0.15 -3.07
N ALA A 24 6.10 1.11 -3.11
CA ALA A 24 7.09 1.60 -4.08
C ALA A 24 8.46 0.89 -3.95
N ARG A 25 8.78 0.33 -2.78
CA ARG A 25 10.01 -0.47 -2.60
C ARG A 25 9.90 -1.84 -3.27
N PHE A 26 8.70 -2.37 -3.47
CA PHE A 26 8.50 -3.64 -4.20
C PHE A 26 8.78 -3.47 -5.69
N ASP A 27 8.52 -2.29 -6.28
CA ASP A 27 8.92 -1.99 -7.66
C ASP A 27 10.43 -2.05 -7.83
N ALA A 28 11.19 -1.53 -6.86
CA ALA A 28 12.65 -1.63 -6.85
C ALA A 28 13.14 -3.10 -6.74
N VAL A 29 12.47 -3.93 -5.93
CA VAL A 29 12.79 -5.37 -5.83
C VAL A 29 12.50 -6.08 -7.16
N LYS A 30 11.36 -5.80 -7.79
CA LYS A 30 11.00 -6.38 -9.09
C LYS A 30 12.00 -5.99 -10.19
N SER A 31 12.40 -4.71 -10.22
CA SER A 31 13.43 -4.23 -11.16
C SER A 31 14.78 -4.92 -10.95
N ALA A 32 15.17 -5.18 -9.70
CA ALA A 32 16.40 -5.91 -9.40
C ALA A 32 16.32 -7.39 -9.79
N SER A 33 15.17 -8.04 -9.55
CA SER A 33 14.89 -9.44 -9.95
C SER A 33 15.01 -9.63 -11.47
N ALA A 34 14.48 -8.69 -12.25
CA ALA A 34 14.53 -8.74 -13.72
C ALA A 34 15.97 -8.76 -14.28
N HIS A 35 16.94 -8.11 -13.62
CA HIS A 35 18.34 -8.13 -14.06
C HIS A 35 19.03 -9.49 -13.83
N ILE A 36 18.58 -10.29 -12.86
CA ILE A 36 19.14 -11.63 -12.60
C ILE A 36 18.70 -12.62 -13.68
N THR A 37 17.53 -12.37 -14.28
CA THR A 37 16.90 -13.23 -15.29
C THR A 37 17.53 -13.09 -16.68
N GLN A 38 18.46 -12.14 -16.88
CA GLN A 38 19.05 -11.83 -18.19
C GLN A 38 20.56 -12.11 -18.31
N ASP A 39 21.21 -12.68 -17.30
CA ASP A 39 22.65 -12.96 -17.36
C ASP A 39 22.97 -14.39 -17.78
N ASP A 40 22.63 -14.71 -19.03
CA ASP A 40 22.97 -15.97 -19.70
C ASP A 40 24.47 -16.12 -19.97
N GLN A 41 25.27 -15.06 -19.77
CA GLN A 41 26.72 -15.06 -19.99
C GLN A 41 27.54 -15.29 -18.71
N ALA A 42 27.01 -14.96 -17.51
CA ALA A 42 27.72 -15.17 -16.25
C ALA A 42 27.84 -16.65 -15.85
N TYR A 43 26.83 -17.46 -16.17
CA TYR A 43 26.82 -18.89 -15.87
C TYR A 43 27.12 -19.66 -17.15
N GLY A 44 28.41 -19.77 -17.51
CA GLY A 44 28.86 -20.51 -18.69
C GLY A 44 28.27 -21.92 -18.80
N LEU A 45 28.36 -22.55 -19.98
CA LEU A 45 27.63 -23.77 -20.39
C LEU A 45 27.49 -24.91 -19.34
N LEU A 46 28.46 -25.05 -18.44
CA LEU A 46 28.47 -26.07 -17.38
C LEU A 46 27.51 -25.76 -16.21
N CYS A 47 27.17 -24.49 -16.00
CA CYS A 47 26.29 -24.00 -14.95
C CYS A 47 24.87 -23.67 -15.44
N GLY A 48 24.56 -23.82 -16.74
CA GLY A 48 23.24 -23.44 -17.29
C GLY A 48 22.04 -24.15 -16.62
N TRP A 49 22.24 -25.33 -16.03
CA TRP A 49 21.21 -26.03 -15.28
C TRP A 49 20.80 -25.31 -13.97
N ILE A 50 21.72 -24.59 -13.32
CA ILE A 50 21.39 -23.79 -12.12
C ILE A 50 20.65 -22.52 -12.51
N SER A 51 20.97 -21.94 -13.68
CA SER A 51 20.28 -20.76 -14.21
C SER A 51 18.80 -21.01 -14.43
N GLY A 52 18.41 -22.13 -15.06
CA GLY A 52 17.00 -22.47 -15.26
C GLY A 52 16.22 -22.72 -13.95
N ILE A 53 16.88 -23.26 -12.91
CA ILE A 53 16.27 -23.41 -11.58
C ILE A 53 16.09 -22.05 -10.90
N LEU A 54 17.07 -21.16 -11.02
CA LEU A 54 17.01 -19.81 -10.47
C LEU A 54 15.95 -18.98 -11.18
N GLU A 55 15.91 -19.02 -12.51
CA GLU A 55 14.90 -18.36 -13.34
C GLU A 55 13.47 -18.75 -12.92
N GLY A 56 13.20 -20.06 -12.79
CA GLY A 56 11.90 -20.55 -12.34
C GLY A 56 11.54 -20.12 -10.90
N ARG A 57 12.54 -19.91 -10.03
CA ARG A 57 12.30 -19.35 -8.69
C ARG A 57 12.02 -17.85 -8.74
N HIS A 58 12.76 -17.11 -9.57
CA HIS A 58 12.58 -15.67 -9.76
C HIS A 58 11.22 -15.34 -10.36
N ALA A 59 10.78 -16.08 -11.37
CA ALA A 59 9.44 -15.92 -11.95
C ALA A 59 8.32 -16.08 -10.90
N ARG A 60 8.42 -17.11 -10.04
CA ARG A 60 7.45 -17.30 -8.94
C ARG A 60 7.57 -16.23 -7.86
N GLN A 61 8.76 -15.71 -7.60
CA GLN A 61 8.94 -14.58 -6.69
C GLN A 61 8.32 -13.30 -7.24
N ASP A 62 8.42 -13.06 -8.55
CA ASP A 62 7.82 -11.89 -9.19
C ASP A 62 6.29 -11.90 -9.07
N GLU A 63 5.64 -13.07 -9.17
CA GLU A 63 4.22 -13.23 -8.90
C GLU A 63 3.86 -12.83 -7.46
N LEU A 64 4.61 -13.34 -6.47
CA LEU A 64 4.38 -13.03 -5.05
C LEU A 64 4.62 -11.55 -4.74
N ILE A 65 5.67 -10.95 -5.31
CA ILE A 65 5.99 -9.52 -5.17
C ILE A 65 4.84 -8.69 -5.75
N SER A 66 4.34 -9.07 -6.94
CA SER A 66 3.21 -8.37 -7.58
C SER A 66 1.94 -8.46 -6.73
N TYR A 67 1.64 -9.64 -6.18
CA TYR A 67 0.50 -9.86 -5.31
C TYR A 67 0.59 -9.00 -4.04
N VAL A 68 1.76 -8.94 -3.39
CA VAL A 68 1.93 -8.10 -2.20
C VAL A 68 1.82 -6.62 -2.54
N ALA A 69 2.41 -6.17 -3.66
CA ALA A 69 2.32 -4.78 -4.11
C ALA A 69 0.86 -4.34 -4.36
N GLU A 70 0.05 -5.20 -4.99
CA GLU A 70 -1.37 -4.95 -5.21
C GLU A 70 -2.14 -4.84 -3.89
N ASN A 71 -1.91 -5.77 -2.95
CA ASN A 71 -2.56 -5.71 -1.63
C ASN A 71 -2.19 -4.45 -0.85
N LEU A 72 -0.95 -3.98 -0.96
CA LEU A 72 -0.54 -2.72 -0.34
C LEU A 72 -1.23 -1.51 -0.98
N SER A 73 -1.45 -1.52 -2.31
CA SER A 73 -2.25 -0.49 -2.98
C SER A 73 -3.68 -0.47 -2.45
N LEU A 74 -4.35 -1.62 -2.43
CA LEU A 74 -5.72 -1.77 -1.92
C LEU A 74 -5.84 -1.34 -0.46
N ALA A 75 -4.83 -1.64 0.37
CA ALA A 75 -4.78 -1.20 1.76
C ALA A 75 -4.64 0.33 1.87
N ALA A 76 -3.77 0.96 1.07
CA ALA A 76 -3.60 2.41 1.05
C ALA A 76 -4.88 3.13 0.57
N GLU A 77 -5.55 2.60 -0.45
CA GLU A 77 -6.85 3.09 -0.93
C GLU A 77 -7.93 3.00 0.15
N SER A 78 -8.02 1.87 0.84
CA SER A 78 -8.98 1.67 1.94
C SER A 78 -8.73 2.63 3.10
N LEU A 79 -7.46 2.90 3.43
CA LEU A 79 -7.10 3.90 4.44
C LEU A 79 -7.53 5.31 4.03
N ARG A 80 -7.36 5.68 2.75
CA ARG A 80 -7.83 7.00 2.26
C ARG A 80 -9.33 7.13 2.35
N ALA A 81 -10.07 6.11 1.90
CA ALA A 81 -11.53 6.09 2.00
C ALA A 81 -11.99 6.25 3.46
N ALA A 82 -11.35 5.54 4.39
CA ALA A 82 -11.65 5.70 5.81
C ALA A 82 -11.36 7.11 6.32
N ALA A 83 -10.24 7.74 5.90
CA ALA A 83 -9.94 9.12 6.29
C ALA A 83 -10.98 10.12 5.78
N ASP A 84 -11.47 9.91 4.56
CA ASP A 84 -12.51 10.75 3.94
C ASP A 84 -13.86 10.58 4.66
N ASP A 85 -14.23 9.35 5.02
CA ASP A 85 -15.42 9.07 5.82
C ASP A 85 -15.36 9.76 7.19
N TYR A 86 -14.24 9.68 7.91
CA TYR A 86 -14.08 10.34 9.20
C TYR A 86 -14.15 11.87 9.08
N GLN A 87 -13.55 12.45 8.05
CA GLN A 87 -13.62 13.90 7.83
C GLN A 87 -15.05 14.35 7.50
N ALA A 88 -15.76 13.62 6.63
CA ALA A 88 -17.15 13.94 6.30
C ALA A 88 -18.05 13.88 7.54
N MET A 89 -17.89 12.87 8.39
CA MET A 89 -18.64 12.76 9.64
C MET A 89 -18.36 13.93 10.59
N ASP A 90 -17.11 14.37 10.71
CA ASP A 90 -16.74 15.51 11.57
C ASP A 90 -17.32 16.84 11.04
N GLU A 91 -17.24 17.06 9.73
CA GLU A 91 -17.83 18.23 9.07
C GLU A 91 -19.36 18.28 9.23
N ASP A 92 -20.04 17.14 9.05
CA ASP A 92 -21.48 17.01 9.25
C ASP A 92 -21.88 17.30 10.70
N HIS A 93 -21.17 16.74 11.67
CA HIS A 93 -21.42 17.00 13.08
C HIS A 93 -21.16 18.47 13.45
N ALA A 94 -20.08 19.07 12.94
CA ALA A 94 -19.78 20.48 13.15
C ALA A 94 -20.90 21.39 12.58
N ALA A 95 -21.43 21.06 11.40
CA ALA A 95 -22.53 21.77 10.79
C ALA A 95 -23.84 21.66 11.61
N GLN A 96 -24.14 20.46 12.14
CA GLN A 96 -25.30 20.24 13.00
C GLN A 96 -25.20 21.02 14.32
N ILE A 97 -24.01 21.03 14.95
CA ILE A 97 -23.75 21.80 16.18
C ILE A 97 -23.95 23.29 15.92
N LYS A 98 -23.41 23.81 14.80
CA LYS A 98 -23.56 25.23 14.43
C LYS A 98 -25.02 25.62 14.20
N THR A 99 -25.78 24.76 13.52
CA THR A 99 -27.21 24.96 13.27
C THR A 99 -28.01 24.96 14.57
N SER A 100 -27.70 24.04 15.48
CA SER A 100 -28.40 23.88 16.76
C SER A 100 -28.05 24.99 17.76
N GLY A 101 -26.79 25.45 17.77
CA GLY A 101 -26.31 26.54 18.64
C GLY A 101 -26.74 27.94 18.19
N GLY A 102 -27.06 28.13 16.91
CA GLY A 102 -27.59 29.40 16.38
C GLY A 102 -29.03 29.73 16.82
N GLY A 103 -29.70 28.83 17.54
CA GLY A 103 -31.06 29.02 18.06
C GLY A 103 -31.17 29.46 19.51
N MET A 104 -30.06 29.76 20.20
CA MET A 104 -30.08 30.20 21.60
C MET A 104 -29.97 31.74 21.68
N PRO A 105 -30.98 32.46 22.21
CA PRO A 105 -31.00 33.93 22.28
C PRO A 105 -29.99 34.52 23.25
#